data_AF-A0A9D9QEZ1-F1
#
_entry.id   AF-A0A9D9QEZ1-F1
#
_cell.length_a   1.000
_cell.length_b   1.000
_cell.length_c   1.000
_cell.angle_alpha   90.00
_cell.angle_beta   90.00
_cell.angle_gamma   90.00
#
_symmetry.space_group_name_H-M   'P 1'
#
loop_
_entity.id
_entity.type
_entity.pdbx_description
1 polymer ?
#
loop_
_entity_poly.entity_id
_entity_poly.type
_entity_poly.pdbx_seq_one_letter_code
_entity_poly.pdbx_strand_id
1 'polypeptide(L)'
;MHAVSPTYLRARLDFIREKLTIATELEAALLRNGVFYDQKSIEQKAKSKAYPTSPLSFTELCTFNTWFVLHPEKVCGVEKTNSSKEFPVTIQGDKSKILAAIQKQESYSLIEIEALALEYELQINQL
;
A
#
# COMPACT_ATOMS: atom_id res chain seq x y z
N MET A 1 -8.00 8.81 -10.90
CA MET A 1 -7.41 8.24 -9.67
C MET A 1 -8.56 7.99 -8.71
N HIS A 2 -8.93 6.73 -8.45
CA HIS A 2 -9.99 6.45 -7.47
C HIS A 2 -9.45 6.85 -6.09
N ALA A 3 -10.23 7.63 -5.33
CA ALA A 3 -9.83 8.01 -3.98
C ALA A 3 -9.82 6.75 -3.11
N VAL A 4 -8.62 6.28 -2.77
CA VAL A 4 -8.45 5.11 -1.92
C VAL A 4 -8.92 5.48 -0.51
N SER A 5 -10.12 5.04 -0.15
CA SER A 5 -10.73 5.30 1.16
C SER A 5 -10.63 4.07 2.08
N PRO A 6 -10.69 4.24 3.42
CA PRO A 6 -10.74 3.11 4.35
C PRO A 6 -11.89 2.14 4.05
N THR A 7 -13.06 2.66 3.68
CA THR A 7 -14.23 1.88 3.25
C THR A 7 -13.92 1.02 2.02
N TYR A 8 -13.30 1.60 0.99
CA TYR A 8 -12.90 0.89 -0.21
C TYR A 8 -11.92 -0.24 0.09
N LEU A 9 -10.90 0.03 0.93
CA LEU A 9 -9.88 -0.95 1.27
C LEU A 9 -10.43 -2.09 2.13
N ARG A 10 -11.34 -1.82 3.07
CA ARG A 10 -12.04 -2.88 3.82
C ARG A 10 -12.91 -3.73 2.93
N ALA A 11 -13.62 -3.14 1.97
CA ALA A 11 -14.37 -3.87 0.97
C ALA A 11 -13.46 -4.77 0.12
N ARG A 12 -12.27 -4.26 -0.27
CA ARG A 12 -11.25 -5.04 -0.97
C ARG A 12 -10.76 -6.22 -0.12
N LEU A 13 -10.43 -6.01 1.16
CA LEU A 13 -9.98 -7.06 2.07
C LEU A 13 -11.01 -8.18 2.20
N ASP A 14 -12.28 -7.83 2.43
CA ASP A 14 -13.37 -8.80 2.52
C ASP A 14 -13.56 -9.54 1.20
N PHE A 15 -13.50 -8.83 0.07
CA PHE A 15 -13.72 -9.46 -1.23
C PHE A 15 -12.59 -10.43 -1.60
N ILE A 16 -11.34 -10.09 -1.28
CA ILE A 16 -10.20 -11.01 -1.45
C ILE A 16 -10.39 -12.25 -0.57
N ARG A 17 -10.83 -12.11 0.69
CA ARG A 17 -11.13 -13.26 1.57
C ARG A 17 -12.20 -14.17 0.98
N GLU A 18 -13.27 -13.60 0.45
CA GLU A 18 -14.34 -14.39 -0.20
C GLU A 18 -13.79 -15.15 -1.41
N LYS A 19 -13.03 -14.48 -2.28
CA LYS A 19 -12.43 -15.12 -3.47
C LYS A 19 -11.41 -16.19 -3.13
N LEU A 20 -10.67 -16.05 -2.04
CA LEU A 20 -9.72 -17.06 -1.57
C LEU A 20 -10.37 -18.41 -1.24
N THR A 21 -11.67 -18.45 -0.92
CA THR A 21 -12.36 -19.71 -0.59
C THR A 21 -12.62 -20.59 -1.82
N ILE A 22 -12.71 -19.98 -2.99
CA ILE A 22 -13.03 -20.65 -4.27
C ILE A 22 -11.88 -20.60 -5.28
N ALA A 23 -10.78 -19.94 -4.95
CA ALA A 23 -9.66 -19.72 -5.85
C ALA A 23 -8.87 -21.02 -6.09
N THR A 24 -8.37 -21.17 -7.31
CA THR A 24 -7.33 -22.15 -7.60
C THR A 24 -6.04 -21.80 -6.86
N GLU A 25 -5.09 -22.74 -6.80
CA GLU A 25 -3.85 -22.53 -6.04
C GLU A 25 -3.04 -21.32 -6.52
N LEU A 26 -2.93 -21.12 -7.83
CA LEU A 26 -2.20 -19.99 -8.41
C LEU A 26 -2.92 -18.66 -8.17
N GLU A 27 -4.25 -18.63 -8.34
CA GLU A 27 -5.06 -17.46 -8.03
C GLU A 27 -4.98 -17.11 -6.55
N ALA A 28 -5.01 -18.10 -5.67
CA ALA A 28 -4.86 -17.88 -4.23
C ALA A 28 -3.49 -17.28 -3.90
N ALA A 29 -2.42 -17.71 -4.57
CA ALA A 29 -1.09 -17.14 -4.40
C ALA A 29 -1.06 -15.65 -4.81
N LEU A 30 -1.70 -15.29 -5.93
CA LEU A 30 -1.83 -13.90 -6.39
C LEU A 30 -2.68 -13.05 -5.43
N LEU A 31 -3.83 -13.57 -4.99
CA LEU A 31 -4.74 -12.90 -4.07
C LEU A 31 -4.10 -12.61 -2.71
N ARG A 32 -3.31 -13.55 -2.18
CA ARG A 32 -2.54 -13.34 -0.93
C ARG A 32 -1.53 -12.22 -1.04
N ASN A 33 -0.99 -11.99 -2.24
CA ASN A 33 -0.10 -10.89 -2.56
C ASN A 33 -0.86 -9.60 -2.95
N GLY A 34 -2.18 -9.56 -2.78
CA GLY A 34 -2.99 -8.38 -3.05
C GLY A 34 -3.24 -8.09 -4.54
N VAL A 35 -2.87 -9.01 -5.43
CA VAL A 35 -3.14 -8.83 -6.86
C VAL A 35 -4.62 -9.05 -7.11
N PHE A 36 -5.31 -7.96 -7.46
CA PHE A 36 -6.74 -7.98 -7.77
C PHE A 36 -7.08 -6.95 -8.83
N TYR A 37 -7.62 -7.39 -9.97
CA TYR A 37 -7.80 -6.53 -11.14
C TYR A 37 -9.20 -5.91 -11.25
N ASP A 38 -10.20 -6.48 -10.59
CA ASP A 38 -11.58 -6.01 -10.74
C ASP A 38 -11.94 -4.94 -9.70
N GLN A 39 -11.51 -3.71 -9.99
CA GLN A 39 -11.81 -2.55 -9.15
C GLN A 39 -13.31 -2.25 -9.04
N LYS A 40 -14.09 -2.53 -10.10
CA LYS A 40 -15.53 -2.25 -10.13
C LYS A 40 -16.28 -3.13 -9.14
N SER A 41 -15.92 -4.40 -9.04
CA SER A 41 -16.52 -5.30 -8.05
C SER A 41 -16.21 -4.87 -6.61
N ILE A 42 -15.02 -4.30 -6.35
CA ILE A 42 -14.69 -3.76 -5.02
C ILE A 42 -15.57 -2.54 -4.72
N GLU A 43 -15.77 -1.63 -5.67
CA GLU A 43 -16.65 -0.48 -5.49
C GLU A 43 -18.10 -0.88 -5.23
N GLN A 44 -18.58 -1.90 -5.94
CA GLN A 44 -19.91 -2.47 -5.69
C GLN A 44 -19.99 -3.09 -4.29
N LYS A 45 -18.96 -3.80 -3.85
CA LYS A 45 -18.87 -4.37 -2.50
C LYS A 45 -18.87 -3.27 -1.43
N ALA A 46 -18.13 -2.18 -1.66
CA ALA A 46 -18.07 -1.04 -0.76
C ALA A 46 -19.43 -0.33 -0.62
N LYS A 47 -20.29 -0.41 -1.64
CA LYS A 47 -21.67 0.11 -1.61
C LYS A 47 -22.67 -0.87 -1.01
N SER A 48 -22.45 -2.17 -1.14
CA SER A 48 -23.42 -3.19 -0.70
C SER A 48 -23.38 -3.47 0.80
N LYS A 49 -22.24 -3.22 1.46
CA LYS A 49 -22.06 -3.43 2.90
C LYS A 49 -21.57 -2.15 3.57
N ALA A 50 -22.11 -1.85 4.75
CA ALA A 50 -21.62 -0.74 5.56
C ALA A 50 -20.24 -1.10 6.14
N TYR A 51 -19.21 -0.36 5.74
CA TYR A 51 -17.86 -0.45 6.29
C TYR A 51 -17.54 0.78 7.15
N PRO A 52 -16.80 0.61 8.26
CA PRO A 52 -16.33 1.74 9.05
C PRO A 52 -15.48 2.69 8.20
N THR A 53 -15.60 3.98 8.47
CA THR A 53 -14.80 5.05 7.86
C THR A 53 -13.58 5.43 8.70
N SER A 54 -13.43 4.82 9.89
CA SER A 54 -12.28 5.01 10.76
C SER A 54 -10.97 4.65 10.04
N PRO A 55 -9.82 5.20 10.48
CA PRO A 55 -8.51 4.78 9.98
C PRO A 55 -8.34 3.26 9.99
N LEU A 56 -7.56 2.72 9.06
CA LEU A 56 -7.26 1.29 9.02
C LEU A 56 -6.38 0.90 10.22
N SER A 57 -6.70 -0.24 10.81
CA SER A 57 -5.84 -0.88 11.81
C SER A 57 -4.53 -1.34 11.16
N PHE A 58 -3.50 -1.52 11.97
CA PHE A 58 -2.21 -2.04 11.51
C PHE A 58 -2.37 -3.38 10.77
N THR A 59 -3.19 -4.30 11.31
CA THR A 59 -3.48 -5.58 10.66
C THR A 59 -4.10 -5.41 9.29
N GLU A 60 -5.06 -4.48 9.13
CA GLU A 60 -5.67 -4.19 7.83
C GLU A 60 -4.65 -3.63 6.83
N LEU A 61 -3.75 -2.73 7.27
CA LEU A 61 -2.69 -2.17 6.43
C LEU A 61 -1.71 -3.24 5.94
N CYS A 62 -1.31 -4.15 6.83
CA CYS A 62 -0.35 -5.22 6.52
C CYS A 62 -0.97 -6.41 5.78
N THR A 63 -2.30 -6.46 5.63
CA THR A 63 -2.98 -7.57 4.95
C THR A 63 -3.09 -7.31 3.45
N PHE A 64 -2.79 -8.32 2.61
CA PHE A 64 -2.93 -8.29 1.15
C PHE A 64 -2.30 -7.05 0.48
N ASN A 65 -1.12 -6.66 0.96
CA ASN A 65 -0.36 -5.50 0.48
C ASN A 65 -1.19 -4.20 0.44
N THR A 66 -2.17 -4.06 1.34
CA THR A 66 -3.08 -2.91 1.38
C THR A 66 -2.33 -1.58 1.56
N TRP A 67 -1.24 -1.58 2.33
CA TRP A 67 -0.37 -0.41 2.45
C TRP A 67 0.19 0.08 1.11
N PHE A 68 0.62 -0.83 0.21
CA PHE A 68 1.13 -0.45 -1.11
C PHE A 68 0.02 0.05 -2.05
N VAL A 69 -1.23 -0.34 -1.82
CA VAL A 69 -2.39 0.24 -2.54
C VAL A 69 -2.63 1.69 -2.11
N LEU A 70 -2.38 2.03 -0.84
CA LEU A 70 -2.43 3.41 -0.35
C LEU A 70 -1.25 4.26 -0.82
N HIS A 71 -0.09 3.62 -0.95
CA HIS A 71 1.18 4.28 -1.26
C HIS A 71 1.80 3.73 -2.56
N PRO A 72 1.14 3.90 -3.72
CA PRO A 72 1.64 3.40 -4.99
C PRO A 72 3.01 4.01 -5.36
N GLU A 73 3.32 5.21 -4.87
CA GLU A 73 4.63 5.86 -5.05
C GLU A 73 5.79 5.12 -4.38
N LYS A 74 5.49 4.21 -3.44
CA LYS A 74 6.48 3.39 -2.74
C LYS A 74 6.78 2.09 -3.48
N VAL A 75 5.97 1.75 -4.48
CA VAL A 75 6.26 0.66 -5.40
C VAL A 75 7.28 1.14 -6.43
N CYS A 76 8.54 0.79 -6.21
CA CYS A 76 9.69 1.27 -7.00
C CYS A 76 9.81 0.60 -8.39
N GLY A 77 8.69 0.37 -9.07
CA GLY A 77 8.64 -0.37 -10.33
C GLY A 77 7.21 -0.66 -10.80
N VAL A 78 7.09 -1.63 -11.70
CA VAL A 78 5.81 -2.15 -12.19
C VAL A 78 5.67 -3.59 -11.71
N GLU A 79 4.52 -3.88 -11.10
CA GLU A 79 4.14 -5.25 -10.72
C GLU A 79 3.94 -6.10 -11.97
N LYS A 80 4.66 -7.22 -12.05
CA LYS A 80 4.44 -8.27 -13.05
C LYS A 80 4.15 -9.59 -12.36
N THR A 81 3.05 -10.21 -12.76
CA THR A 81 2.71 -11.58 -12.37
C THR A 81 3.53 -12.57 -13.16
N ASN A 82 3.92 -13.66 -12.51
CA ASN A 82 4.59 -14.78 -13.15
C ASN A 82 3.85 -16.10 -12.81
N SER A 83 4.36 -17.21 -13.32
CA SER A 83 3.82 -18.54 -13.08
C SER A 83 4.38 -19.22 -11.82
N SER A 84 5.28 -18.57 -11.07
CA SER A 84 5.84 -19.13 -9.84
C SER A 84 4.80 -19.12 -8.74
N LYS A 85 4.66 -20.26 -8.06
CA LYS A 85 3.77 -20.38 -6.90
C LYS A 85 4.34 -19.66 -5.67
N GLU A 86 5.65 -19.74 -5.48
CA GLU A 86 6.34 -19.18 -4.31
C GLU A 86 6.51 -17.67 -4.43
N PHE A 87 6.75 -17.18 -5.65
CA PHE A 87 7.00 -15.77 -5.94
C PHE A 87 6.11 -15.28 -7.09
N PRO A 88 4.77 -15.31 -6.95
CA PRO A 88 3.82 -15.06 -8.05
C PRO A 88 3.84 -13.62 -8.57
N VAL A 89 4.46 -12.70 -7.83
CA VAL A 89 4.56 -11.28 -8.16
C VAL A 89 6.02 -10.85 -8.08
N THR A 90 6.44 -10.08 -9.08
CA THR A 90 7.77 -9.47 -9.14
C THR A 90 7.63 -7.99 -9.44
N ILE A 91 8.49 -7.16 -8.83
CA ILE A 91 8.56 -5.73 -9.14
C ILE A 91 9.70 -5.52 -10.14
N GLN A 92 9.37 -5.02 -11.33
CA GLN A 92 10.36 -4.65 -12.33
C GLN A 92 10.50 -3.14 -12.37
N GLY A 93 11.67 -2.63 -11.99
CA GLY A 93 11.95 -1.20 -11.95
C GLY A 93 13.42 -0.89 -12.13
N ASP A 94 13.71 0.37 -12.40
CA ASP A 94 15.07 0.87 -12.60
C ASP A 94 15.63 1.48 -11.32
N LYS A 95 16.96 1.50 -11.18
CA LYS A 95 17.68 2.13 -10.06
C LYS A 95 17.20 3.56 -9.80
N SER A 96 16.87 4.31 -10.84
CA SER A 96 16.36 5.68 -10.74
C SER A 96 15.08 5.79 -9.91
N LYS A 97 14.16 4.82 -10.04
CA LYS A 97 12.90 4.80 -9.27
C LYS A 97 13.13 4.53 -7.80
N ILE A 98 14.06 3.63 -7.49
CA ILE A 98 14.49 3.34 -6.12
C ILE A 98 15.08 4.59 -5.48
N LEU A 99 16.03 5.24 -6.18
CA LEU A 99 16.65 6.47 -5.70
C LEU A 99 15.63 7.59 -5.50
N ALA A 100 14.71 7.79 -6.43
CA ALA A 100 13.66 8.80 -6.30
C ALA A 100 12.74 8.54 -5.10
N ALA A 101 12.36 7.27 -4.84
CA ALA A 101 11.51 6.91 -3.71
C ALA A 101 12.19 7.13 -2.35
N ILE A 102 13.50 6.87 -2.27
CA ILE A 102 14.32 7.11 -1.07
C ILE A 102 14.59 8.61 -0.89
N GLN A 103 15.09 9.30 -1.92
CA GLN A 103 15.45 10.71 -1.85
C GLN A 103 14.25 11.62 -1.56
N LYS A 104 13.05 11.27 -2.03
CA LYS A 104 11.83 12.00 -1.67
C LYS A 104 11.49 11.93 -0.18
N GLN A 105 12.04 10.96 0.57
CA GLN A 105 11.94 10.95 2.03
C GLN A 105 12.97 11.88 2.69
N GLU A 106 14.05 12.23 2.00
CA GLU A 106 15.15 13.06 2.52
C GLU A 106 15.17 14.49 1.96
N SER A 107 14.22 14.86 1.10
CA SER A 107 14.17 16.20 0.52
C SER A 107 13.55 17.21 1.47
N TYR A 108 14.20 17.44 2.62
CA TYR A 108 14.11 18.71 3.31
C TYR A 108 15.01 19.69 2.57
N SER A 109 14.52 20.89 2.29
CA SER A 109 15.36 22.00 1.87
C SER A 109 16.39 22.30 2.97
N LEU A 110 17.52 22.91 2.60
CA LEU A 110 18.56 23.29 3.57
C LEU A 110 17.98 24.09 4.76
N ILE A 111 17.00 24.95 4.46
CA ILE A 111 16.28 25.78 5.43
C ILE A 111 15.43 24.92 6.37
N GLU A 112 14.73 23.91 5.85
CA GLU A 112 13.94 22.99 6.68
C GLU A 112 14.83 22.14 7.58
N ILE A 113 16.02 21.74 7.11
CA ILE A 113 17.01 21.02 7.92
C ILE A 113 17.55 21.92 9.04
N GLU A 114 17.92 23.17 8.74
CA GLU A 114 18.37 24.14 9.73
C GLU A 114 17.29 24.44 10.78
N ALA A 115 16.03 24.60 10.35
CA ALA A 115 14.91 24.80 11.27
C ALA A 115 14.69 23.61 12.20
N LEU A 116 14.76 22.38 11.67
CA LEU A 116 14.61 21.16 12.46
C LEU A 116 15.76 21.01 13.48
N ALA A 117 16.99 21.30 13.06
CA ALA A 117 18.15 21.26 13.95
C ALA A 117 18.01 22.24 15.12
N LEU A 118 17.54 23.47 14.86
CA LEU A 118 17.30 24.47 15.89
C LEU A 118 16.18 24.07 16.86
N GLU A 119 15.09 23.48 16.37
CA GLU A 119 14.03 22.93 17.24
C GLU A 119 14.57 21.87 18.20
N TYR A 120 15.41 20.96 17.70
CA TYR A 120 16.03 19.93 18.54
C TYR A 120 16.98 20.51 19.59
N GLU A 121 17.81 21.48 19.22
CA GLU A 121 18.69 22.17 20.18
C GLU A 121 17.88 22.84 21.31
N LEU A 122 16.77 23.49 20.96
CA LEU A 122 15.88 24.12 21.93
C LEU A 122 15.23 23.09 22.86
N GLN A 123 14.80 21.92 22.34
CA GLN A 123 14.25 20.84 23.16
C GLN A 123 15.29 20.25 24.13
N ILE A 124 16.52 20.04 23.67
CA ILE A 124 17.61 19.53 24.51
C ILE A 124 17.95 20.53 25.62
N ASN A 125 17.97 21.83 25.31
CA ASN A 125 18.31 22.88 26.28
C ASN A 125 17.17 23.23 27.26
N GLN A 126 15.97 22.68 27.06
CA GLN A 126 14.82 22.83 27.98
C GLN A 126 14.67 21.66 28.97
N LEU A 127 15.55 20.65 28.88
CA LEU A 127 15.71 19.56 29.86
C LEU A 127 16.84 19.86 30.84
#